data_AF-A0A0F3KQX5-F1
#
_entry.id   AF-A0A0F3KQX5-F1
#
_cell.length_a   1.000
_cell.length_b   1.000
_cell.length_c   1.000
_cell.angle_alpha   90.00
_cell.angle_beta   90.00
_cell.angle_gamma   90.00
#
_symmetry.space_group_name_H-M   'P 1'
#
loop_
_entity.id
_entity.type
_entity.pdbx_description
1 polymer ?
#
loop_
_entity_poly.entity_id
_entity_poly.type
_entity_poly.pdbx_seq_one_letter_code
_entity_poly.pdbx_strand_id
1 'polypeptide(L)'
;MMELRRGPLPTTTRLAIMGIALACAGCGKDWAVVWQSKAVSPSGTYAATAETIQNSGPGTASVGTAVKIGFADGEGTPVDVLTVANPSAANINALRIDMIWRDEHHLEIIYPPDAKLGFRADFYADINIIAHPSALPR
;
A
#
# COMPACT_ATOMS: atom_id res chain seq x y z
N MET A 1 15.89 21.56 64.07
CA MET A 1 17.11 21.89 63.29
C MET A 1 17.73 20.57 62.86
N MET A 2 17.52 20.16 61.60
CA MET A 2 18.18 19.01 60.99
C MET A 2 18.21 19.25 59.47
N GLU A 3 19.37 19.67 58.99
CA GLU A 3 19.68 20.01 57.61
C GLU A 3 19.89 18.72 56.80
N LEU A 4 18.97 18.43 55.86
CA LEU A 4 19.11 17.36 54.88
C LEU A 4 19.99 17.85 53.71
N ARG A 5 21.28 17.55 53.79
CA ARG A 5 22.25 17.80 52.70
C ARG A 5 21.85 17.03 51.44
N ARG A 6 21.45 17.77 50.39
CA ARG A 6 21.30 17.25 49.01
C ARG A 6 22.69 17.09 48.40
N GLY A 7 23.19 15.86 48.34
CA GLY A 7 24.37 15.52 47.55
C GLY A 7 24.04 15.45 46.05
N PRO A 8 24.99 15.75 45.15
CA PRO A 8 24.78 15.60 43.71
C PRO A 8 24.68 14.11 43.36
N LEU A 9 23.67 13.76 42.55
CA LEU A 9 23.46 12.39 42.08
C LEU A 9 24.65 11.90 41.23
N PRO A 10 25.10 10.65 41.41
CA PRO A 10 26.24 10.09 40.69
C PRO A 10 25.99 9.98 39.18
N THR A 11 27.02 10.29 38.40
CA THR A 11 27.01 10.38 36.92
C THR A 11 26.55 9.10 36.21
N THR A 12 26.61 7.95 36.87
CA THR A 12 26.18 6.64 36.38
C THR A 12 24.67 6.53 36.14
N THR A 13 23.84 7.37 36.76
CA THR A 13 22.37 7.33 36.59
C THR A 13 21.91 7.99 35.27
N ARG A 14 22.72 8.86 34.65
CA ARG A 14 22.32 9.58 33.42
C ARG A 14 22.41 8.71 32.16
N LEU A 15 23.34 7.74 32.09
CA LEU A 15 23.47 6.85 30.93
C LEU A 15 22.38 5.78 30.86
N ALA A 16 21.84 5.34 31.99
CA ALA A 16 20.80 4.31 32.03
C ALA A 16 19.47 4.79 31.45
N ILE A 17 19.15 6.09 31.59
CA ILE A 17 17.91 6.67 31.07
C ILE A 17 17.97 6.84 29.54
N MET A 18 19.15 7.08 28.98
CA MET A 18 19.35 7.25 27.54
C MET A 18 19.31 5.92 26.77
N GLY A 19 19.70 4.80 27.41
CA GLY A 19 19.68 3.47 26.80
C GLY A 19 18.27 2.86 26.66
N ILE A 20 17.36 3.17 27.59
CA ILE A 20 15.98 2.65 27.56
C ILE A 20 15.09 3.43 26.57
N ALA A 21 15.37 4.72 26.34
CA ALA A 21 14.60 5.55 25.41
C ALA A 21 14.77 5.15 23.92
N LEU A 22 15.91 4.55 23.54
CA LEU A 22 16.12 4.06 22.17
C LEU A 22 15.43 2.72 21.88
N ALA A 23 15.02 1.96 22.90
CA ALA A 23 14.37 0.67 22.71
C ALA A 23 12.88 0.79 22.33
N CYS A 24 12.28 1.98 22.47
CA CYS A 24 10.86 2.21 22.17
C CYS A 24 10.60 2.90 20.81
N ALA A 25 11.63 3.21 20.02
CA ALA A 25 11.48 3.91 18.74
C ALA A 25 11.26 2.99 17.52
N GLY A 26 11.15 1.67 17.73
CA GLY A 26 11.19 0.66 16.66
C GLY A 26 9.87 -0.03 16.35
N CYS A 27 8.71 0.63 16.44
CA CYS A 27 7.48 0.14 15.80
C CYS A 27 7.13 1.05 14.62
N GLY A 28 8.01 1.08 13.61
CA GLY A 28 7.62 1.56 12.30
C GLY A 28 6.54 0.64 11.73
N LYS A 29 5.66 1.15 10.87
CA LYS A 29 4.75 0.27 10.14
C LYS A 29 5.62 -0.65 9.25
N ASP A 30 5.47 -1.95 9.39
CA ASP A 30 6.23 -2.95 8.61
C ASP A 30 5.83 -2.99 7.12
N TRP A 31 4.99 -2.05 6.68
CA TRP A 31 4.48 -1.93 5.33
C TRP A 31 4.54 -0.48 4.84
N ALA A 32 4.73 -0.32 3.53
CA ALA A 32 4.72 0.98 2.87
C ALA A 32 3.96 0.92 1.54
N VAL A 33 3.19 1.98 1.22
CA VAL A 33 2.74 2.21 -0.15
C VAL A 33 3.94 2.75 -0.93
N VAL A 34 4.31 2.04 -1.97
CA VAL A 34 5.56 2.30 -2.71
C VAL A 34 5.33 2.73 -4.15
N TRP A 35 4.11 2.54 -4.64
CA TRP A 35 3.63 3.07 -5.90
C TRP A 35 2.11 3.22 -5.84
N GLN A 36 1.58 4.25 -6.51
CA GLN A 36 0.15 4.49 -6.63
C GLN A 36 -0.16 5.09 -8.00
N SER A 37 -1.34 4.79 -8.53
CA SER A 37 -1.91 5.43 -9.72
C SER A 37 -3.42 5.61 -9.55
N LYS A 38 -3.99 6.63 -10.19
CA LYS A 38 -5.42 6.95 -10.15
C LYS A 38 -5.94 7.20 -11.56
N ALA A 39 -7.11 6.66 -11.89
CA ALA A 39 -7.83 6.90 -13.13
C ALA A 39 -9.30 7.23 -12.83
N VAL A 40 -9.80 8.33 -13.40
CA VAL A 40 -11.15 8.85 -13.13
C VAL A 40 -12.04 8.59 -14.34
N SER A 41 -13.31 8.23 -14.12
CA SER A 41 -14.27 8.01 -15.21
C SER A 41 -14.53 9.31 -15.98
N PRO A 42 -14.97 9.24 -17.26
CA PRO A 42 -15.21 10.44 -18.08
C PRO A 42 -16.16 11.47 -17.43
N SER A 43 -17.19 11.02 -16.73
CA SER A 43 -18.12 11.89 -16.00
C SER A 43 -17.54 12.47 -14.71
N GLY A 44 -16.46 11.87 -14.19
CA GLY A 44 -15.92 12.19 -12.88
C GLY A 44 -16.64 11.52 -11.71
N THR A 45 -17.59 10.61 -11.94
CA THR A 45 -18.36 9.94 -10.88
C THR A 45 -17.51 8.91 -10.14
N TYR A 46 -16.71 8.12 -10.86
CA TYR A 46 -15.93 7.03 -10.29
C TYR A 46 -14.43 7.27 -10.40
N ALA A 47 -13.69 6.72 -9.45
CA ALA A 47 -12.24 6.67 -9.49
C ALA A 47 -11.73 5.26 -9.20
N ALA A 48 -10.89 4.75 -10.09
CA ALA A 48 -10.09 3.57 -9.87
C ALA A 48 -8.70 3.99 -9.34
N THR A 49 -8.22 3.34 -8.29
CA THR A 49 -6.92 3.61 -7.68
C THR A 49 -6.15 2.30 -7.54
N ALA A 50 -4.94 2.26 -8.08
CA ALA A 50 -4.02 1.14 -7.93
C ALA A 50 -2.96 1.49 -6.90
N GLU A 51 -2.70 0.61 -5.94
CA GLU A 51 -1.74 0.80 -4.85
C GLU A 51 -0.84 -0.42 -4.72
N THR A 52 0.47 -0.22 -4.84
CA THR A 52 1.46 -1.25 -4.49
C THR A 52 1.86 -1.08 -3.03
N ILE A 53 1.65 -2.15 -2.26
CA ILE A 53 2.09 -2.25 -0.87
C ILE A 53 3.27 -3.21 -0.83
N GLN A 54 4.35 -2.74 -0.20
CA GLN A 54 5.49 -3.56 0.16
C GLN A 54 5.46 -3.81 1.66
N ASN A 55 5.31 -5.08 2.04
CA ASN A 55 5.52 -5.54 3.40
C ASN A 55 6.97 -6.00 3.56
N SER A 56 7.57 -5.66 4.69
CA SER A 56 8.90 -6.09 5.09
C SER A 56 8.80 -6.97 6.35
N GLY A 57 9.80 -7.81 6.58
CA GLY A 57 9.83 -8.70 7.74
C GLY A 57 10.40 -10.08 7.42
N PRO A 58 11.06 -10.74 8.39
CA PRO A 58 11.53 -12.11 8.21
C PRO A 58 10.38 -13.07 7.86
N GLY A 59 10.43 -13.66 6.67
CA GLY A 59 9.46 -14.68 6.23
C GLY A 59 8.09 -14.15 5.75
N THR A 60 7.81 -12.86 5.89
CA THR A 60 6.52 -12.23 5.51
C THR A 60 6.67 -11.13 4.46
N ALA A 61 7.90 -10.88 4.00
CA ALA A 61 8.18 -9.91 2.94
C ALA A 61 7.36 -10.23 1.69
N SER A 62 6.61 -9.24 1.21
CA SER A 62 5.73 -9.39 0.05
C SER A 62 5.55 -8.06 -0.65
N VAL A 63 5.36 -8.10 -1.96
CA VAL A 63 4.94 -6.96 -2.77
C VAL A 63 3.67 -7.36 -3.50
N GLY A 64 2.63 -6.56 -3.32
CA GLY A 64 1.33 -6.77 -3.94
C GLY A 64 0.74 -5.45 -4.41
N THR A 65 -0.05 -5.50 -5.48
CA THR A 65 -0.82 -4.36 -5.96
C THR A 65 -2.31 -4.68 -5.88
N ALA A 66 -3.07 -3.79 -5.25
CA ALA A 66 -4.53 -3.82 -5.26
C ALA A 66 -5.05 -2.69 -6.15
N VAL A 67 -6.09 -2.96 -6.92
CA VAL A 67 -6.88 -1.94 -7.60
C VAL A 67 -8.22 -1.84 -6.89
N LYS A 68 -8.56 -0.64 -6.47
CA LYS A 68 -9.81 -0.28 -5.81
C LYS A 68 -10.64 0.61 -6.71
N ILE A 69 -11.96 0.49 -6.63
CA ILE A 69 -12.90 1.40 -7.29
C ILE A 69 -13.88 1.97 -6.26
N GLY A 70 -14.24 3.23 -6.41
CA GLY A 70 -15.23 3.90 -5.59
C GLY A 70 -15.64 5.24 -6.19
N PHE A 71 -16.47 6.01 -5.48
CA PHE A 71 -16.83 7.35 -5.90
C PHE A 71 -15.62 8.29 -5.88
N ALA A 72 -15.52 9.17 -6.87
CA ALA A 72 -14.36 10.02 -7.05
C ALA A 72 -14.26 11.16 -6.02
N ASP A 73 -15.40 11.54 -5.43
CA ASP A 73 -15.51 12.51 -4.33
C ASP A 73 -15.10 11.91 -2.97
N GLY A 74 -14.86 10.61 -2.92
CA GLY A 74 -14.49 9.87 -1.72
C GLY A 74 -15.67 9.44 -0.86
N GLU A 75 -16.92 9.55 -1.35
CA GLU A 75 -18.07 9.00 -0.66
C GLU A 75 -18.00 7.45 -0.64
N GLY A 76 -18.38 6.87 0.50
CA GLY A 76 -18.39 5.41 0.68
C GLY A 76 -17.01 4.77 0.82
N THR A 77 -16.99 3.45 0.92
CA THR A 77 -15.75 2.67 1.03
C THR A 77 -15.39 2.11 -0.35
N PRO A 78 -14.21 2.46 -0.92
CA PRO A 78 -13.74 1.84 -2.15
C PRO A 78 -13.62 0.32 -2.01
N VAL A 79 -13.96 -0.41 -3.06
CA VAL A 79 -13.91 -1.87 -3.08
C VAL A 79 -12.76 -2.35 -3.96
N ASP A 80 -12.08 -3.42 -3.52
CA ASP A 80 -11.07 -4.08 -4.34
C ASP A 80 -11.74 -4.74 -5.56
N VAL A 81 -11.15 -4.55 -6.74
CA VAL A 81 -11.60 -5.14 -8.02
C VAL A 81 -10.51 -5.99 -8.67
N LEU A 82 -9.25 -5.78 -8.29
CA LEU A 82 -8.14 -6.62 -8.72
C LEU A 82 -7.11 -6.69 -7.59
N THR A 83 -6.55 -7.86 -7.36
CA THR A 83 -5.36 -8.00 -6.51
C THR A 83 -4.36 -8.90 -7.20
N VAL A 84 -3.15 -8.40 -7.37
CA VAL A 84 -2.03 -9.14 -7.94
C VAL A 84 -0.85 -9.12 -6.99
N ALA A 85 -0.06 -10.19 -6.99
CA ALA A 85 1.17 -10.28 -6.23
C ALA A 85 2.30 -10.82 -7.10
N ASN A 86 3.53 -10.40 -6.79
CA ASN A 86 4.71 -11.04 -7.32
C ASN A 86 5.56 -11.52 -6.13
N PRO A 87 5.49 -12.82 -5.79
CA PRO A 87 6.18 -13.36 -4.62
C PRO A 87 7.71 -13.38 -4.77
N SER A 88 8.23 -13.07 -5.97
CA SER A 88 9.65 -13.06 -6.29
C SER A 88 10.16 -11.65 -6.61
N ALA A 89 9.33 -10.62 -6.50
CA ALA A 89 9.71 -9.27 -6.90
C ALA A 89 10.67 -8.62 -5.90
N ALA A 90 11.97 -8.71 -6.21
CA ALA A 90 12.95 -7.73 -5.76
C ALA A 90 12.72 -6.35 -6.43
N ASN A 91 11.94 -6.31 -7.51
CA ASN A 91 11.66 -5.11 -8.30
C ASN A 91 10.22 -4.63 -8.09
N ILE A 92 10.11 -3.51 -7.39
CA ILE A 92 8.85 -2.81 -7.08
C ILE A 92 8.07 -2.36 -8.32
N ASN A 93 8.77 -2.18 -9.45
CA ASN A 93 8.15 -1.75 -10.70
C ASN A 93 7.47 -2.91 -11.45
N ALA A 94 7.74 -4.16 -11.05
CA ALA A 94 7.16 -5.35 -11.68
C ALA A 94 5.66 -5.54 -11.39
N LEU A 95 5.02 -4.64 -10.64
CA LEU A 95 3.60 -4.71 -10.27
C LEU A 95 2.83 -3.42 -10.58
N ARG A 96 3.35 -2.58 -11.48
CA ARG A 96 2.63 -1.39 -11.95
C ARG A 96 1.44 -1.81 -12.81
N ILE A 97 0.30 -1.16 -12.56
CA ILE A 97 -0.97 -1.38 -13.23
C ILE A 97 -1.28 -0.16 -14.08
N ASP A 98 -1.75 -0.37 -15.31
CA ASP A 98 -2.43 0.70 -16.05
C ASP A 98 -3.94 0.52 -15.92
N MET A 99 -4.63 1.65 -15.79
CA MET A 99 -6.08 1.71 -15.70
C MET A 99 -6.57 2.70 -16.74
N ILE A 100 -7.49 2.26 -17.60
CA ILE A 100 -8.00 3.06 -18.70
C ILE A 100 -9.52 2.98 -18.69
N TRP A 101 -10.17 4.11 -18.54
CA TRP A 101 -11.60 4.22 -18.79
C TRP A 101 -11.84 4.34 -20.30
N ARG A 102 -12.54 3.35 -20.88
CA ARG A 102 -12.91 3.36 -22.29
C ARG A 102 -14.16 4.21 -22.55
N ASP A 103 -15.08 4.16 -21.60
CA ASP A 103 -16.24 5.05 -21.47
C ASP A 103 -16.67 5.08 -19.99
N GLU A 104 -17.87 5.55 -19.69
CA GLU A 104 -18.37 5.68 -18.31
C GLU A 104 -18.57 4.33 -17.59
N HIS A 105 -18.84 3.27 -18.34
CA HIS A 105 -19.22 1.96 -17.82
C HIS A 105 -18.20 0.87 -18.17
N HIS A 106 -17.04 1.22 -18.70
CA HIS A 106 -16.01 0.26 -19.09
C HIS A 106 -14.62 0.68 -18.59
N LEU A 107 -14.13 -0.05 -17.57
CA LEU A 107 -12.79 0.10 -17.03
C LEU A 107 -11.91 -1.07 -17.50
N GLU A 108 -10.83 -0.74 -18.19
CA GLU A 108 -9.78 -1.69 -18.57
C GLU A 108 -8.61 -1.60 -17.57
N ILE A 109 -8.19 -2.76 -17.07
CA ILE A 109 -7.08 -2.89 -16.13
C ILE A 109 -6.00 -3.80 -16.74
N ILE A 110 -4.80 -3.25 -16.93
CA ILE A 110 -3.69 -3.95 -17.56
C ILE A 110 -2.63 -4.25 -16.50
N TYR A 111 -2.39 -5.53 -16.22
CA TYR A 111 -1.42 -5.98 -15.22
C TYR A 111 -0.21 -6.70 -15.83
N PRO A 112 0.92 -6.81 -15.12
CA PRO A 112 2.11 -7.49 -15.64
C PRO A 112 1.85 -8.98 -15.95
N PRO A 113 2.39 -9.52 -17.06
CA PRO A 113 2.03 -10.86 -17.53
C PRO A 113 2.45 -12.00 -16.60
N ASP A 114 3.46 -11.78 -15.75
CA ASP A 114 3.97 -12.72 -14.76
C ASP A 114 3.34 -12.56 -13.37
N ALA A 115 2.43 -11.59 -13.21
CA ALA A 115 1.79 -11.32 -11.93
C ALA A 115 0.83 -12.45 -11.54
N LYS A 116 0.88 -12.88 -10.28
CA LYS A 116 -0.06 -13.87 -9.74
C LYS A 116 -1.34 -13.17 -9.32
N LEU A 117 -2.47 -13.55 -9.94
CA LEU A 117 -3.78 -13.08 -9.55
C LEU A 117 -4.20 -13.69 -8.20
N GLY A 118 -4.58 -12.84 -7.26
CA GLY A 118 -5.23 -13.24 -6.01
C GLY A 118 -6.74 -13.05 -6.06
N PHE A 119 -7.20 -11.98 -6.71
CA PHE A 119 -8.62 -11.66 -6.84
C PHE A 119 -8.87 -10.85 -8.13
N ARG A 120 -10.05 -11.03 -8.71
CA ARG A 120 -10.56 -10.24 -9.84
C ARG A 120 -12.09 -10.17 -9.77
N ALA A 121 -12.63 -8.97 -9.89
CA ALA A 121 -14.03 -8.72 -10.19
C ALA A 121 -14.17 -8.38 -11.67
N ASP A 122 -15.25 -8.87 -12.28
CA ASP A 122 -15.58 -8.54 -13.68
C ASP A 122 -16.62 -7.40 -13.76
N PHE A 123 -17.25 -7.03 -12.64
CA PHE A 123 -18.27 -5.98 -12.54
C PHE A 123 -18.28 -5.26 -11.18
N TYR A 124 -18.63 -3.98 -11.19
CA TYR A 124 -18.95 -3.19 -10.00
C TYR A 124 -20.05 -2.17 -10.34
N ALA A 125 -21.15 -2.15 -9.58
CA ALA A 125 -22.34 -1.37 -9.92
C ALA A 125 -22.79 -1.64 -11.37
N ASP A 126 -22.74 -0.63 -12.23
CA ASP A 126 -23.02 -0.70 -13.67
C ASP A 126 -21.76 -0.67 -14.55
N ILE A 127 -20.57 -0.76 -13.95
CA ILE A 127 -19.28 -0.75 -14.61
C ILE A 127 -18.81 -2.18 -14.91
N ASN A 128 -18.53 -2.44 -16.18
CA ASN A 128 -17.83 -3.62 -16.66
C ASN A 128 -16.32 -3.44 -16.47
N ILE A 129 -15.66 -4.45 -15.89
CA ILE A 129 -14.24 -4.44 -15.57
C ILE A 129 -13.55 -5.52 -16.37
N ILE A 130 -12.66 -5.11 -17.27
CA ILE A 130 -11.87 -6.03 -18.10
C ILE A 130 -10.44 -5.97 -17.60
N ALA A 131 -10.00 -7.01 -16.88
CA ALA A 131 -8.61 -7.12 -16.44
C ALA A 131 -7.85 -8.21 -17.20
N HIS A 132 -6.72 -7.84 -17.81
CA HIS A 132 -5.90 -8.75 -18.60
C HIS A 132 -4.39 -8.45 -18.45
N PRO A 133 -3.52 -9.44 -18.73
CA PRO A 133 -2.09 -9.21 -18.71
C PRO A 133 -1.68 -8.26 -19.84
N SER A 134 -0.58 -7.54 -19.63
CA SER A 134 0.07 -6.75 -20.66
C SER A 134 0.68 -7.67 -21.71
N ALA A 135 0.49 -7.32 -22.98
CA ALA A 135 1.09 -8.07 -24.09
C ALA A 135 2.62 -7.90 -24.17
N LEU A 136 3.18 -6.91 -23.47
CA LEU A 136 4.61 -6.62 -23.46
C LEU A 136 5.18 -6.87 -22.06
N PRO A 137 6.36 -7.50 -21.95
CA PRO A 137 7.11 -7.51 -20.71
C PRO A 137 7.50 -6.07 -20.34
N ARG A 138 7.41 -5.72 -19.04
CA ARG A 138 7.72 -4.40 -18.50
C ARG A 138 8.93 -4.41 -17.60
#